data_AF-A0A496ZEC4-F1
#
_entry.id   AF-A0A496ZEC4-F1
#
_cell.length_a   1.000
_cell.length_b   1.000
_cell.length_c   1.000
_cell.angle_alpha   90.00
_cell.angle_beta   90.00
_cell.angle_gamma   90.00
#
_symmetry.space_group_name_H-M   'P 1'
#
loop_
_entity.id
_entity.type
_entity.pdbx_description
1 polymer ?
#
loop_
_entity_poly.entity_id
_entity_poly.type
_entity_poly.pdbx_seq_one_letter_code
_entity_poly.pdbx_strand_id
1 'polypeptide(L)'
;IEYGGAFLKDSAALAGLGVIGKNNLLVTPEFGTRVRLRGIFMEAELEPTGPVDFDPCNGCDRPCHKACPRNAFRNGAFERALCKKENDKRDADVEMLDGSIMGIEEASKVSKPCRNCEFACPVAQGASRLS
;
A
#
# COMPACT_ATOMS: atom_id res chain seq x y z
N ILE A 1 4.16 16.39 -10.92
CA ILE A 1 5.06 16.87 -9.85
C ILE A 1 4.59 18.27 -9.50
N GLU A 2 3.54 18.40 -8.69
CA GLU A 2 3.10 19.69 -8.17
C GLU A 2 3.29 19.61 -6.65
N TYR A 3 3.98 20.60 -6.08
CA TYR A 3 4.44 20.70 -4.67
C TYR A 3 5.75 19.98 -4.26
N GLY A 4 6.58 19.52 -5.20
CA GLY A 4 7.97 19.13 -4.88
C GLY A 4 8.15 17.83 -4.07
N GLY A 5 7.08 17.06 -3.86
CA GLY A 5 7.16 15.71 -3.29
C GLY A 5 7.09 14.62 -4.35
N ALA A 6 7.88 13.55 -4.22
CA ALA A 6 7.64 12.33 -4.99
C ALA A 6 6.65 11.42 -4.25
N PHE A 7 5.49 11.20 -4.87
CA PHE A 7 4.55 10.19 -4.41
C PHE A 7 5.02 8.82 -4.88
N LEU A 8 5.72 8.10 -3.99
CA LEU A 8 6.41 6.86 -4.34
C LEU A 8 5.54 5.81 -5.04
N LYS A 9 4.25 5.72 -4.71
CA LYS A 9 3.34 4.78 -5.38
C LYS A 9 3.11 5.15 -6.85
N ASP A 10 2.98 6.43 -7.16
CA ASP A 10 2.74 6.92 -8.51
C ASP A 10 4.04 6.81 -9.31
N SER A 11 5.18 7.15 -8.69
CA SER A 11 6.51 6.90 -9.26
C SER A 11 6.74 5.42 -9.57
N ALA A 12 6.36 4.51 -8.67
CA ALA A 12 6.49 3.08 -8.89
C ALA A 12 5.61 2.55 -10.03
N ALA A 13 4.39 3.10 -10.16
CA ALA A 13 3.51 2.75 -11.29
C ALA A 13 4.08 3.23 -12.63
N LEU A 14 4.59 4.47 -12.68
CA LEU A 14 5.25 5.03 -13.86
C LEU A 14 6.55 4.30 -14.23
N ALA A 15 7.26 3.75 -13.24
CA ALA A 15 8.45 2.94 -13.42
C ALA A 15 8.16 1.47 -13.78
N GLY A 16 6.89 1.09 -13.95
CA GLY A 16 6.50 -0.25 -14.38
C GLY A 16 6.53 -1.32 -13.29
N LEU A 17 6.58 -0.93 -12.01
CA LEU A 17 6.55 -1.91 -10.92
C LEU A 17 5.14 -2.50 -10.70
N GLY A 18 4.10 -1.85 -11.19
CA GLY A 18 2.71 -2.26 -11.03
C GLY A 18 1.74 -1.14 -11.41
N VAL A 19 0.51 -1.24 -10.90
CA VAL A 19 -0.55 -0.25 -11.14
C VAL A 19 -1.23 0.19 -9.86
N ILE A 20 -1.88 1.35 -9.87
CA ILE A 20 -2.68 1.79 -8.73
C ILE A 20 -4.03 1.07 -8.74
N GLY A 21 -4.24 0.20 -7.75
CA GLY A 21 -5.48 -0.55 -7.62
C GLY A 21 -6.65 0.31 -7.11
N LYS A 22 -7.88 -0.24 -7.22
CA LYS A 22 -9.10 0.38 -6.67
C LYS A 22 -9.04 0.60 -5.14
N ASN A 23 -8.11 -0.03 -4.44
CA ASN A 23 -7.83 0.19 -3.01
C ASN A 23 -6.84 1.33 -2.74
N ASN A 24 -6.41 2.07 -3.77
CA ASN A 24 -5.46 3.18 -3.72
C ASN A 24 -4.01 2.79 -3.32
N LEU A 25 -3.68 1.49 -3.38
CA LEU A 25 -2.33 0.96 -3.19
C LEU A 25 -1.70 0.62 -4.54
N LEU A 26 -0.36 0.54 -4.58
CA LEU A 26 0.33 -0.10 -5.71
C LEU A 26 0.03 -1.62 -5.66
N VAL A 27 -0.33 -2.19 -6.80
CA VAL A 27 -0.53 -3.63 -7.00
C VAL A 27 0.52 -4.09 -8.01
N THR A 28 1.45 -4.93 -7.59
CA THR A 28 2.45 -5.54 -8.47
C THR A 28 1.98 -6.93 -8.91
N PRO A 29 2.35 -7.40 -10.11
CA PRO A 29 2.00 -8.75 -10.57
C PRO A 29 2.53 -9.86 -9.64
N GLU A 30 3.75 -9.70 -9.12
CA GLU A 30 4.45 -10.72 -8.33
C GLU A 30 4.02 -10.73 -6.85
N PHE A 31 3.89 -9.55 -6.24
CA PHE A 31 3.72 -9.41 -4.78
C PHE A 31 2.35 -8.85 -4.39
N GLY A 32 1.49 -8.52 -5.36
CA GLY A 32 0.22 -7.86 -5.13
C GLY A 32 0.41 -6.52 -4.41
N THR A 33 -0.37 -6.29 -3.36
CA THR A 33 -0.32 -5.02 -2.60
C THR A 33 0.70 -5.04 -1.45
N ARG A 34 1.41 -6.15 -1.23
CA ARG A 34 2.26 -6.36 -0.04
C ARG A 34 3.69 -5.86 -0.24
N VAL A 35 3.83 -4.67 -0.82
CA VAL A 35 5.11 -4.05 -1.16
C VAL A 35 5.33 -2.79 -0.33
N ARG A 36 6.56 -2.57 0.14
CA ARG A 36 6.99 -1.30 0.73
C ARG A 36 7.92 -0.60 -0.26
N LEU A 37 7.61 0.66 -0.53
CA LEU A 37 8.34 1.45 -1.51
C LEU A 37 9.43 2.26 -0.80
N ARG A 38 10.60 2.28 -1.42
CA ARG A 38 11.69 3.21 -1.13
C ARG A 38 12.13 3.79 -2.46
N GLY A 39 12.55 5.05 -2.44
CA GLY A 39 13.04 5.74 -3.62
C GLY A 39 14.33 6.47 -3.28
N ILE A 40 15.20 6.59 -4.27
CA ILE A 40 16.41 7.41 -4.24
C ILE A 40 16.30 8.37 -5.41
N PHE A 41 16.55 9.65 -5.15
CA PHE A 41 16.71 10.64 -6.20
C PHE A 41 18.17 10.66 -6.61
N MET A 42 18.42 10.66 -7.92
CA MET A 42 19.76 10.70 -8.47
C MET A 42 19.79 11.57 -9.73
N GLU A 43 20.97 12.11 -10.03
CA GLU A 43 21.20 12.94 -11.22
C GLU A 43 21.55 12.11 -12.46
N ALA A 44 21.88 10.83 -12.28
CA ALA A 44 22.22 9.95 -13.39
C ALA A 44 21.02 9.77 -14.34
N GLU A 45 21.27 9.93 -15.63
CA GLU A 45 20.28 9.62 -16.67
C GLU A 45 20.11 8.10 -16.78
N LEU A 46 18.87 7.64 -16.73
CA LEU A 46 18.49 6.23 -16.86
C LEU A 46 17.39 6.11 -17.90
N GLU A 47 17.45 5.04 -18.69
CA GLU A 47 16.39 4.73 -19.65
C GLU A 47 15.08 4.37 -18.92
N PRO A 48 13.96 5.05 -19.21
CA PRO A 48 12.69 4.76 -18.55
C PRO A 48 12.12 3.41 -18.97
N THR A 49 11.74 2.57 -18.00
CA THR A 49 11.01 1.32 -18.27
C THR A 49 9.60 1.57 -18.82
N GLY A 50 8.93 2.63 -18.35
CA GLY A 50 7.52 2.92 -18.64
C GLY A 50 6.53 2.08 -17.82
N PRO A 51 5.22 2.39 -17.90
CA PRO A 51 4.17 1.67 -17.19
C PRO A 51 3.93 0.27 -17.77
N VAL A 52 3.42 -0.64 -16.93
CA VAL A 52 3.06 -2.02 -17.33
C VAL A 52 1.62 -2.14 -17.82
N ASP A 53 1.39 -3.04 -18.77
CA ASP A 53 0.05 -3.46 -19.18
C ASP A 53 -0.50 -4.52 -18.22
N PHE A 54 -1.10 -4.06 -17.12
CA PHE A 54 -1.63 -4.89 -16.05
C PHE A 54 -2.86 -4.24 -15.43
N ASP A 55 -4.04 -4.87 -15.54
CA ASP A 55 -5.28 -4.37 -14.92
C ASP A 55 -5.97 -5.45 -14.05
N PRO A 56 -5.49 -5.65 -12.80
CA PRO A 56 -6.10 -6.61 -11.88
C PRO A 56 -7.47 -6.16 -11.35
N CYS A 57 -7.86 -4.91 -11.62
CA CYS A 57 -9.09 -4.34 -11.13
C CYS A 57 -10.23 -4.44 -12.15
N ASN A 58 -9.94 -4.75 -13.42
CA ASN A 58 -10.95 -5.04 -14.42
C ASN A 58 -11.81 -6.24 -13.96
N GLY A 59 -13.14 -6.11 -14.04
CA GLY A 59 -14.08 -7.14 -13.56
C GLY A 59 -14.08 -7.44 -12.05
N CYS A 60 -13.19 -6.82 -11.26
CA CYS A 60 -13.09 -7.06 -9.81
C CYS A 60 -14.34 -6.57 -9.04
N ASP A 61 -14.84 -7.41 -8.12
CA ASP A 61 -16.01 -7.15 -7.26
C ASP A 61 -15.73 -6.19 -6.07
N ARG A 62 -14.51 -5.64 -6.03
CA ARG A 62 -14.05 -4.62 -5.06
C ARG A 62 -14.11 -5.09 -3.60
N PRO A 63 -13.49 -6.24 -3.24
CA PRO A 63 -13.52 -6.75 -1.87
C PRO A 63 -12.78 -5.80 -0.91
N CYS A 64 -11.79 -5.06 -1.41
CA CYS A 64 -11.10 -4.00 -0.68
C CYS A 64 -12.01 -2.84 -0.25
N HIS A 65 -13.07 -2.54 -1.00
CA HIS A 65 -14.05 -1.52 -0.63
C HIS A 65 -14.95 -2.04 0.50
N LYS A 66 -15.43 -3.29 0.37
CA LYS A 66 -16.26 -3.98 1.36
C LYS A 66 -15.55 -4.16 2.71
N ALA A 67 -14.23 -4.41 2.69
CA ALA A 67 -13.43 -4.61 3.89
C ALA A 67 -13.08 -3.31 4.65
N CYS A 68 -13.36 -2.13 4.08
CA CYS A 68 -12.97 -0.86 4.68
C CYS A 68 -13.87 -0.49 5.89
N PRO A 69 -13.33 -0.39 7.11
CA PRO A 69 -14.15 -0.14 8.31
C PRO A 69 -14.69 1.29 8.39
N ARG A 70 -14.23 2.19 7.52
CA ARG A 70 -14.64 3.61 7.49
C ARG A 70 -15.36 4.00 6.21
N ASN A 71 -15.68 3.05 5.35
CA ASN A 71 -16.29 3.31 4.04
C ASN A 71 -15.51 4.39 3.25
N ALA A 72 -14.18 4.35 3.30
CA ALA A 72 -13.31 5.33 2.63
C ALA A 72 -13.39 5.28 1.10
N PHE A 73 -14.21 4.40 0.53
CA PHE A 73 -14.45 4.25 -0.91
C PHE A 73 -15.93 4.44 -1.28
N ARG A 74 -16.76 5.00 -0.37
CA ARG A 74 -18.22 5.10 -0.54
C ARG A 74 -18.67 5.77 -1.84
N ASN A 75 -17.87 6.69 -2.38
CA ASN A 75 -18.16 7.41 -3.61
C ASN A 75 -17.40 6.83 -4.83
N GLY A 76 -16.89 5.61 -4.73
CA GLY A 76 -16.07 4.98 -5.77
C GLY A 76 -14.62 5.47 -5.85
N ALA A 77 -14.28 6.55 -5.14
CA ALA A 77 -12.93 7.09 -5.02
C ALA A 77 -12.43 7.03 -3.56
N PHE A 78 -11.11 7.02 -3.38
CA PHE A 78 -10.49 6.96 -2.05
C PHE A 78 -10.56 8.32 -1.32
N GLU A 79 -11.25 8.34 -0.19
CA GLU A 79 -11.36 9.49 0.71
C GLU A 79 -10.35 9.37 1.86
N ARG A 80 -9.19 10.05 1.72
CA ARG A 80 -8.10 10.03 2.72
C ARG A 80 -8.58 10.41 4.12
N ALA A 81 -9.48 11.39 4.25
CA ALA A 81 -9.98 11.86 5.53
C ALA A 81 -10.71 10.75 6.33
N LEU A 82 -11.40 9.84 5.65
CA LEU A 82 -12.09 8.71 6.30
C LEU A 82 -11.10 7.60 6.68
N CYS A 83 -10.16 7.26 5.79
CA CYS A 83 -9.11 6.28 6.07
C CYS A 83 -8.20 6.73 7.24
N LYS A 84 -7.90 8.04 7.29
CA LYS A 84 -7.07 8.63 8.36
C LYS A 84 -7.69 8.41 9.75
N LYS A 85 -9.01 8.54 9.92
CA LYS A 85 -9.68 8.30 11.21
C LYS A 85 -9.41 6.90 11.78
N GLU A 86 -9.33 5.88 10.93
CA GLU A 86 -9.02 4.52 11.39
C GLU A 86 -7.56 4.34 11.76
N ASN A 87 -6.65 4.93 10.97
CA ASN A 87 -5.23 4.86 11.27
C ASN A 87 -4.90 5.66 12.53
N ASP A 88 -5.46 6.85 12.71
CA ASP A 88 -5.28 7.65 13.93
C ASP A 88 -5.77 6.90 15.18
N LYS A 89 -6.88 6.17 15.09
CA LYS A 89 -7.36 5.31 16.17
C LYS A 89 -6.33 4.22 16.51
N ARG A 90 -5.75 3.58 15.50
CA ARG A 90 -4.79 2.47 15.67
C ARG A 90 -3.42 2.96 16.12
N ASP A 91 -3.01 4.14 15.69
CA ASP A 91 -1.78 4.78 16.15
C ASP A 91 -1.89 5.26 17.60
N ALA A 92 -3.10 5.52 18.10
CA ALA A 92 -3.34 5.74 19.52
C ALA A 92 -3.34 4.44 20.37
N ASP A 93 -3.58 3.29 19.73
CA ASP A 93 -3.64 1.96 20.36
C ASP A 93 -2.30 1.23 20.19
N VAL A 94 -1.24 1.80 20.76
CA VAL A 94 0.11 1.24 20.68
C VAL A 94 0.27 0.07 21.65
N GLU A 95 0.89 -1.01 21.17
CA GLU A 95 1.25 -2.14 22.00
C GLU A 95 2.74 -2.07 22.35
N MET A 96 3.08 -2.42 23.59
CA MET A 96 4.46 -2.68 23.98
C MET A 96 4.78 -4.12 23.61
N LEU A 97 5.73 -4.30 22.70
CA LEU A 97 6.25 -5.62 22.36
C LEU A 97 7.65 -5.77 22.97
N ASP A 98 7.85 -6.86 23.69
CA ASP A 98 9.11 -7.27 24.27
C ASP A 98 9.94 -8.10 23.27
N GLY A 99 11.26 -7.93 23.30
CA GLY A 99 12.20 -8.72 22.51
C GLY A 99 12.60 -8.13 21.15
N SER A 100 13.46 -8.90 20.47
CA SER A 100 14.22 -8.51 19.28
C SER A 100 13.37 -8.30 18.02
N ILE A 101 12.70 -7.15 17.90
CA ILE A 101 12.04 -6.77 16.64
C ILE A 101 13.12 -6.29 15.67
N MET A 102 13.44 -7.09 14.65
CA MET A 102 14.45 -6.74 13.63
C MET A 102 15.81 -6.36 14.25
N GLY A 103 16.21 -7.00 15.36
CA GLY A 103 17.46 -6.73 16.07
C GLY A 103 17.40 -5.61 17.12
N ILE A 104 16.22 -5.07 17.42
CA ILE A 104 15.99 -4.12 18.52
C ILE A 104 15.61 -4.90 19.77
N GLU A 105 16.53 -5.06 20.73
CA GLU A 105 16.32 -5.88 21.93
C GLU A 105 15.42 -5.19 22.97
N GLU A 106 15.32 -3.86 22.92
CA GLU A 106 14.51 -3.08 23.82
C GLU A 106 13.02 -3.15 23.49
N ALA A 107 12.19 -3.11 24.55
CA ALA A 107 10.75 -3.06 24.42
C ALA A 107 10.33 -1.85 23.57
N SER A 108 9.63 -2.12 22.46
CA SER A 108 9.30 -1.13 21.45
C SER A 108 7.80 -0.87 21.41
N LYS A 109 7.43 0.40 21.27
CA LYS A 109 6.04 0.80 20.98
C LYS A 109 5.75 0.51 19.52
N VAL A 110 4.78 -0.36 19.26
CA VAL A 110 4.39 -0.75 17.91
C VAL A 110 2.94 -0.35 17.67
N SER A 111 2.73 0.50 16.65
CA SER A 111 1.39 0.74 16.12
C SER A 111 1.06 -0.25 15.01
N LYS A 112 -0.21 -0.63 14.92
CA LYS A 112 -0.71 -1.58 13.91
C LYS A 112 -1.59 -0.84 12.91
N PRO A 113 -1.01 -0.30 11.81
CA PRO A 113 -1.79 0.46 10.83
C PRO A 113 -2.90 -0.40 10.20
N CYS A 114 -3.93 0.27 9.67
CA CYS A 114 -5.03 -0.44 9.02
C CYS A 114 -4.55 -1.06 7.70
N ARG A 115 -4.76 -2.37 7.53
CA ARG A 115 -4.37 -3.14 6.35
C ARG A 115 -5.53 -3.91 5.71
N ASN A 116 -6.77 -3.60 6.08
CA ASN A 116 -7.93 -4.38 5.62
C ASN A 116 -8.10 -4.38 4.09
N CYS A 117 -7.93 -3.23 3.44
CA CYS A 117 -8.04 -3.14 1.98
C CYS A 117 -6.85 -3.76 1.23
N GLU A 118 -5.71 -3.93 1.92
CA GLU A 118 -4.54 -4.65 1.44
C GLU A 118 -4.80 -6.16 1.49
N PHE A 119 -5.22 -6.69 2.64
CA PHE A 119 -5.47 -8.12 2.84
C PHE A 119 -6.68 -8.65 2.06
N ALA A 120 -7.67 -7.80 1.83
CA ALA A 120 -8.83 -8.15 1.02
C ALA A 120 -8.53 -8.19 -0.49
N CYS A 121 -7.39 -7.66 -0.96
CA CYS A 121 -7.05 -7.68 -2.37
C CYS A 121 -6.75 -9.13 -2.84
N PRO A 122 -7.45 -9.68 -3.85
CA PRO A 122 -7.23 -11.06 -4.30
C PRO A 122 -5.82 -11.29 -4.83
N VAL A 123 -5.21 -10.31 -5.50
CA VAL A 123 -3.83 -10.40 -5.99
C VAL A 123 -2.84 -10.60 -4.83
N ALA A 124 -3.08 -9.93 -3.69
CA ALA A 124 -2.25 -10.07 -2.50
C ALA A 124 -2.39 -11.45 -1.81
N GLN A 125 -3.52 -12.14 -2.02
CA GLN A 125 -3.74 -13.50 -1.52
C GLN A 125 -3.06 -14.55 -2.41
N GLY A 126 -2.99 -14.30 -3.73
CA GLY A 126 -2.25 -15.14 -4.67
C GLY A 126 -0.74 -15.12 -4.43
N ALA A 127 -0.17 -13.97 -4.10
CA ALA A 127 1.25 -13.79 -3.84
C ALA A 127 1.78 -14.51 -2.58
N SER A 128 0.92 -14.81 -1.59
CA SER A 128 1.36 -15.48 -0.36
C SER A 128 1.57 -17.00 -0.51
N ARG A 129 1.38 -17.55 -1.71
CA ARG A 129 1.61 -18.97 -2.02
C ARG A 129 2.98 -19.23 -2.67
N LEU A 130 3.75 -18.18 -2.94
CA LEU A 130 5.07 -18.24 -3.59
C LEU A 130 6.24 -18.02 -2.61
N SER A 131 5.98 -17.96 -1.30
CA SER A 131 6.97 -17.82 -0.22
C SER A 131 6.94 -19.02 0.72
#